data_AF-A0A7J4IIN9-F1
#
_entry.id   AF-A0A7J4IIN9-F1
#
_cell.length_a   1.000
_cell.length_b   1.000
_cell.length_c   1.000
_cell.angle_alpha   90.00
_cell.angle_beta   90.00
_cell.angle_gamma   90.00
#
_symmetry.space_group_name_H-M   'P 1'
#
loop_
_entity.id
_entity.type
_entity.pdbx_description
1 polymer ?
#
loop_
_entity_poly.entity_id
_entity_poly.type
_entity_poly.pdbx_seq_one_letter_code
_entity_poly.pdbx_strand_id
1 'polypeptide(L)'
;MNRSYQESRQLPPFSLARERIIAAFPAPRGTVDMPVDDSVGRILAAPVHAGFAMPSTDVAEVDGIAVASRETITAAADCPVVIETGARVNTGQPLPPRTDAVVPIECCAEGSTRLALEAPIDAGGGVRRAGTELEDGALLLPAGHRLRPIDVGPLVAAGVTYVQVRAVRVGVIPTGGELVLPGTMPGPGESVASNPDAIRALLAPHGAETTAHTVVPDDPEAVNAAIEAFRAKVDIVIVCGGSGRGTRDVVFSVVRSLGEIIVDGVAARPGRAFLMVRAGDLPVVALPGRPQPVGLLTEYFIVPLLAAWGLPAAAPPRVRVRLGLGIESHPRFAETVPLSVGRVGKNLIGIRQPRGRQGTRSQFRANARLRVPEAVAGYAPSDDVEVELLDDPDGPDMTVLVVGAVEEIDLPGTGPRIAVVPCSQDEARALLDRSSCHLAVLEGAPCAPCPSWPLRLESRGDVWFAAPPRLVRDPKVRAALSALGITRC
;
A
#
# COMPACT_ATOMS: atom_id res chain seq x y z
N MET A 1 -13.51 -38.27 -8.05
CA MET A 1 -12.57 -37.97 -9.17
C MET A 1 -11.15 -37.95 -8.65
N ASN A 2 -10.28 -38.79 -9.21
CA ASN A 2 -8.93 -39.13 -8.72
C ASN A 2 -7.94 -37.95 -8.75
N ARG A 3 -6.95 -38.00 -7.82
CA ARG A 3 -5.76 -37.13 -7.75
C ARG A 3 -5.03 -36.97 -9.11
N SER A 4 -5.13 -37.99 -9.96
CA SER A 4 -4.61 -38.03 -11.33
C SER A 4 -5.31 -37.10 -12.33
N TYR A 5 -6.61 -36.80 -12.16
CA TYR A 5 -7.37 -35.95 -13.10
C TYR A 5 -7.00 -34.46 -12.97
N GLN A 6 -6.51 -34.05 -11.80
CA GLN A 6 -5.98 -32.69 -11.61
C GLN A 6 -4.53 -32.55 -12.08
N GLU A 7 -3.77 -33.62 -12.27
CA GLU A 7 -2.41 -33.52 -12.80
C GLU A 7 -2.36 -33.42 -14.34
N SER A 8 -3.45 -33.79 -15.03
CA SER A 8 -3.56 -33.76 -16.49
C SER A 8 -4.12 -32.46 -17.09
N ARG A 9 -4.80 -31.62 -16.30
CA ARG A 9 -5.31 -30.32 -16.80
C ARG A 9 -4.15 -29.32 -16.88
N GLN A 10 -3.79 -28.92 -18.11
CA GLN A 10 -2.81 -27.86 -18.34
C GLN A 10 -3.39 -26.52 -17.86
N LEU A 11 -2.89 -26.02 -16.74
CA LEU A 11 -3.29 -24.73 -16.20
C LEU A 11 -2.55 -23.61 -16.93
N PRO A 12 -3.18 -22.46 -17.18
CA PRO A 12 -2.49 -21.33 -17.77
C PRO A 12 -1.34 -20.88 -16.84
N PRO A 13 -0.18 -20.49 -17.42
CA PRO A 13 0.88 -19.81 -16.69
C PRO A 13 0.34 -18.56 -15.98
N PHE A 14 0.97 -18.20 -14.87
CA PHE A 14 0.53 -17.06 -14.06
C PHE A 14 0.49 -15.76 -14.88
N SER A 15 1.53 -15.49 -15.68
CA SER A 15 1.61 -14.28 -16.51
C SER A 15 0.47 -14.21 -17.52
N LEU A 16 0.20 -15.33 -18.21
CA LEU A 16 -0.87 -15.43 -19.19
C LEU A 16 -2.26 -15.24 -18.55
N ALA A 17 -2.48 -15.80 -17.36
CA ALA A 17 -3.73 -15.60 -16.62
C ALA A 17 -3.95 -14.11 -16.31
N ARG A 18 -2.90 -13.40 -15.86
CA ARG A 18 -2.96 -11.97 -15.58
C ARG A 18 -3.23 -11.13 -16.84
N GLU A 19 -2.56 -11.45 -17.94
CA GLU A 19 -2.77 -10.78 -19.24
C GLU A 19 -4.22 -10.94 -19.73
N ARG A 20 -4.77 -12.16 -19.64
CA ARG A 20 -6.17 -12.44 -20.02
C ARG A 20 -7.17 -11.62 -19.19
N ILE A 21 -6.95 -11.53 -17.88
CA ILE A 21 -7.81 -10.76 -16.98
C ILE A 21 -7.79 -9.28 -17.34
N ILE A 22 -6.60 -8.70 -17.50
CA ILE A 22 -6.44 -7.28 -17.85
C ILE A 22 -7.06 -6.96 -19.21
N ALA A 23 -6.85 -7.83 -20.21
CA ALA A 23 -7.40 -7.64 -21.55
C ALA A 23 -8.93 -7.84 -21.62
N ALA A 24 -9.49 -8.63 -20.70
CA ALA A 24 -10.92 -8.92 -20.70
C ALA A 24 -11.77 -7.73 -20.22
N PHE A 25 -11.38 -7.03 -19.17
CA PHE A 25 -12.30 -6.08 -18.53
C PHE A 25 -11.85 -4.63 -18.73
N PRO A 26 -12.64 -3.79 -19.42
CA PRO A 26 -12.37 -2.35 -19.50
C PRO A 26 -12.61 -1.68 -18.14
N ALA A 27 -12.03 -0.49 -17.96
CA ALA A 27 -12.22 0.28 -16.73
C ALA A 27 -13.70 0.63 -16.50
N PRO A 28 -14.23 0.42 -15.28
CA PRO A 28 -15.58 0.85 -14.96
C PRO A 28 -15.63 2.38 -14.96
N ARG A 29 -16.85 2.91 -15.15
CA ARG A 29 -17.10 4.37 -15.16
C ARG A 29 -17.52 4.91 -13.80
N GLY A 30 -17.35 4.11 -12.73
CA GLY A 30 -17.72 4.48 -11.38
C GLY A 30 -16.92 5.67 -10.87
N THR A 31 -17.61 6.58 -10.19
CA THR A 31 -17.02 7.78 -9.60
C THR A 31 -17.55 7.98 -8.19
N VAL A 32 -16.76 8.64 -7.35
CA VAL A 32 -17.15 9.09 -6.02
C VAL A 32 -16.67 10.52 -5.81
N ASP A 33 -17.48 11.32 -5.14
CA ASP A 33 -17.08 12.66 -4.69
C ASP A 33 -16.33 12.51 -3.36
N MET A 34 -15.17 13.15 -3.27
CA MET A 34 -14.27 13.01 -2.13
C MET A 34 -13.69 14.39 -1.76
N PRO A 35 -13.51 14.68 -0.45
CA PRO A 35 -12.75 15.84 -0.02
C PRO A 35 -11.35 15.90 -0.67
N VAL A 36 -10.86 17.10 -1.00
CA VAL A 36 -9.57 17.24 -1.69
C VAL A 36 -8.41 16.63 -0.89
N ASP A 37 -8.42 16.79 0.43
CA ASP A 37 -7.42 16.24 1.35
C ASP A 37 -7.41 14.71 1.41
N ASP A 38 -8.57 14.06 1.27
CA ASP A 38 -8.70 12.60 1.22
C ASP A 38 -8.43 12.01 -0.18
N SER A 39 -8.37 12.86 -1.21
CA SER A 39 -8.30 12.44 -2.61
C SER A 39 -6.88 12.23 -3.15
N VAL A 40 -5.84 12.48 -2.35
CA VAL A 40 -4.44 12.35 -2.76
C VAL A 40 -4.15 10.93 -3.26
N GLY A 41 -3.48 10.84 -4.41
CA GLY A 41 -3.16 9.60 -5.09
C GLY A 41 -4.28 9.07 -5.98
N ARG A 42 -5.53 9.54 -5.85
CA ARG A 42 -6.66 9.12 -6.70
C ARG A 42 -6.60 9.79 -8.08
N ILE A 43 -7.37 9.24 -9.02
CA ILE A 43 -7.49 9.79 -10.38
C ILE A 43 -8.78 10.58 -10.51
N LEU A 44 -8.69 11.82 -10.99
CA LEU A 44 -9.85 12.65 -11.31
C LEU A 44 -10.71 12.00 -12.40
N ALA A 45 -12.02 11.91 -12.17
CA ALA A 45 -12.97 11.44 -13.16
C ALA A 45 -13.45 12.55 -14.10
N ALA A 46 -13.45 13.79 -13.62
CA ALA A 46 -13.86 15.00 -14.34
C ALA A 46 -12.79 16.10 -14.23
N PRO A 47 -12.72 17.06 -15.17
CA PRO A 47 -11.86 18.22 -15.02
C PRO A 47 -12.29 19.08 -13.84
N VAL A 48 -11.32 19.69 -13.16
CA VAL A 48 -11.55 20.58 -12.01
C VAL A 48 -11.26 22.01 -12.45
N HIS A 49 -12.18 22.92 -12.13
CA HIS A 49 -12.10 24.33 -12.50
C HIS A 49 -12.06 25.21 -11.24
N ALA A 50 -11.50 26.41 -11.38
CA ALA A 50 -11.52 27.42 -10.34
C ALA A 50 -12.96 27.86 -10.01
N GLY A 51 -13.28 28.02 -8.72
CA GLY A 51 -14.58 28.52 -8.29
C GLY A 51 -14.67 30.05 -8.23
N PHE A 52 -13.53 30.73 -8.34
CA PHE A 52 -13.39 32.18 -8.38
C PHE A 52 -12.01 32.58 -8.89
N ALA A 53 -11.89 33.84 -9.31
CA ALA A 53 -10.62 34.45 -9.69
C ALA A 53 -9.68 34.63 -8.48
N MET A 54 -8.36 34.53 -8.70
CA MET A 54 -7.32 34.84 -7.71
C MET A 54 -6.38 35.94 -8.21
N PRO A 55 -6.20 37.03 -7.44
CA PRO A 55 -7.05 37.44 -6.31
C PRO A 55 -8.50 37.71 -6.78
N SER A 56 -9.47 37.68 -5.87
CA SER A 56 -10.90 37.87 -6.20
C SER A 56 -11.29 39.34 -6.43
N THR A 57 -10.41 40.25 -6.03
CA THR A 57 -10.50 41.70 -6.21
C THR A 57 -9.09 42.24 -6.44
N ASP A 58 -8.96 43.48 -6.88
CA ASP A 58 -7.67 44.15 -6.93
C ASP A 58 -7.10 44.27 -5.51
N VAL A 59 -5.84 43.85 -5.35
CA VAL A 59 -5.11 43.89 -4.07
C VAL A 59 -3.76 44.59 -4.23
N ALA A 60 -3.26 45.15 -3.12
CA ALA A 60 -1.93 45.72 -3.09
C ALA A 60 -0.86 44.64 -3.37
N GLU A 61 0.05 44.90 -4.31
CA GLU A 61 1.20 44.04 -4.61
C GLU A 61 2.37 44.29 -3.65
N VAL A 62 2.41 45.49 -3.06
CA VAL A 62 3.44 45.95 -2.13
C VAL A 62 2.79 46.58 -0.89
N ASP A 63 3.54 46.65 0.21
CA ASP A 63 3.17 47.47 1.36
C ASP A 63 3.30 48.95 0.97
N GLY A 64 2.31 49.77 1.30
CA GLY A 64 2.32 51.14 0.82
C GLY A 64 1.09 51.97 1.14
N ILE A 65 0.90 53.01 0.33
CA ILE A 65 -0.22 53.95 0.43
C ILE A 65 -1.02 53.88 -0.87
N ALA A 66 -2.29 53.47 -0.75
CA ALA A 66 -3.22 53.41 -1.86
C ALA A 66 -3.71 54.82 -2.25
N VAL A 67 -3.67 55.12 -3.55
CA VAL A 67 -3.98 56.43 -4.13
C VAL A 67 -4.85 56.28 -5.38
N ALA A 68 -5.50 57.37 -5.77
CA ALA A 68 -6.09 57.48 -7.10
C ALA A 68 -5.01 57.99 -8.07
N SER A 69 -4.58 57.17 -9.02
CA SER A 69 -3.55 57.46 -10.03
C SER A 69 -3.79 58.82 -10.71
N ARG A 70 -5.06 59.17 -10.97
CA ARG A 70 -5.48 60.46 -11.55
C ARG A 70 -5.09 61.69 -10.73
N GLU A 71 -4.95 61.56 -9.40
CA GLU A 71 -4.52 62.65 -8.51
C GLU A 71 -3.00 62.87 -8.57
N THR A 72 -2.27 61.93 -9.17
CA THR A 72 -0.80 61.98 -9.29
C THR A 72 -0.33 62.53 -10.64
N ILE A 73 -1.23 62.75 -11.61
CA ILE A 73 -0.88 63.08 -13.02
C ILE A 73 0.03 64.31 -13.13
N THR A 74 -0.11 65.29 -12.24
CA THR A 74 0.67 66.54 -12.26
C THR A 74 1.98 66.47 -11.46
N ALA A 75 2.30 65.33 -10.85
CA ALA A 75 3.52 65.16 -10.08
C ALA A 75 4.76 65.25 -11.00
N ALA A 76 5.70 66.12 -10.63
CA ALA A 76 6.98 66.25 -11.29
C ALA A 76 8.07 66.55 -10.25
N ALA A 77 9.33 66.28 -10.59
CA ALA A 77 10.45 66.46 -9.64
C ALA A 77 10.59 67.91 -9.14
N ASP A 78 10.24 68.89 -9.97
CA ASP A 78 10.23 70.32 -9.65
C ASP A 78 8.88 70.81 -9.09
N CYS A 79 7.84 69.97 -9.12
CA CYS A 79 6.50 70.25 -8.61
C CYS A 79 5.85 68.98 -8.00
N PRO A 80 6.30 68.54 -6.81
CA PRO A 80 5.80 67.31 -6.22
C PRO A 80 4.33 67.46 -5.78
N VAL A 81 3.52 66.44 -6.07
CA VAL A 81 2.14 66.37 -5.58
C VAL A 81 2.16 65.82 -4.16
N VAL A 82 1.48 66.53 -3.26
CA VAL A 82 1.30 66.09 -1.88
C VAL A 82 -0.09 65.48 -1.72
N ILE A 83 -0.14 64.21 -1.35
CA ILE A 83 -1.39 63.54 -0.95
C ILE A 83 -1.44 63.53 0.57
N GLU A 84 -2.37 64.28 1.16
CA GLU A 84 -2.45 64.46 2.61
C GLU A 84 -3.04 63.24 3.34
N THR A 85 -3.95 62.50 2.70
CA THR A 85 -4.69 61.38 3.30
C THR A 85 -4.73 60.18 2.36
N GLY A 86 -3.59 59.50 2.24
CA GLY A 86 -3.57 58.18 1.62
C GLY A 86 -3.97 57.08 2.60
N ALA A 87 -4.59 56.01 2.09
CA ALA A 87 -4.95 54.86 2.90
C ALA A 87 -3.80 53.86 2.92
N ARG A 88 -3.28 53.55 4.11
CA ARG A 88 -2.23 52.53 4.26
C ARG A 88 -2.80 51.16 3.95
N VAL A 89 -2.13 50.46 3.05
CA VAL A 89 -2.43 49.08 2.67
C VAL A 89 -1.18 48.23 2.84
N ASN A 90 -1.36 47.01 3.30
CA ASN A 90 -0.32 45.99 3.27
C ASN A 90 -0.55 45.08 2.06
N THR A 91 0.52 44.42 1.63
CA THR A 91 0.52 43.43 0.55
C THR A 91 -0.62 42.42 0.73
N GLY A 92 -1.43 42.24 -0.31
CA GLY A 92 -2.59 41.36 -0.31
C GLY A 92 -3.88 41.96 0.25
N GLN A 93 -3.86 43.18 0.79
CA GLN A 93 -5.09 43.86 1.21
C GLN A 93 -5.87 44.40 -0.01
N PRO A 94 -7.21 44.39 0.04
CA PRO A 94 -8.04 44.97 -1.00
C PRO A 94 -7.82 46.49 -1.08
N LEU A 95 -7.88 47.02 -2.30
CA LEU A 95 -7.77 48.46 -2.50
C LEU A 95 -9.00 49.19 -1.89
N PRO A 96 -8.78 50.28 -1.14
CA PRO A 96 -9.86 51.15 -0.67
C PRO A 96 -10.68 51.73 -1.83
N PRO A 97 -11.96 52.07 -1.60
CA PRO A 97 -12.80 52.66 -2.64
C PRO A 97 -12.15 53.88 -3.28
N ARG A 98 -12.24 53.98 -4.61
CA ARG A 98 -11.70 55.10 -5.43
C ARG A 98 -10.17 55.17 -5.52
N THR A 99 -9.46 54.12 -5.12
CA THR A 99 -8.01 53.97 -5.36
C THR A 99 -7.77 52.92 -6.45
N ASP A 100 -6.69 53.08 -7.21
CA ASP A 100 -6.34 52.20 -8.34
C ASP A 100 -4.81 52.00 -8.50
N ALA A 101 -4.01 52.55 -7.58
CA ALA A 101 -2.56 52.38 -7.53
C ALA A 101 -2.05 52.37 -6.09
N VAL A 102 -0.91 51.73 -5.83
CA VAL A 102 -0.25 51.68 -4.52
C VAL A 102 1.19 52.17 -4.65
N VAL A 103 1.51 53.22 -3.89
CA VAL A 103 2.87 53.74 -3.79
C VAL A 103 3.62 52.94 -2.73
N PRO A 104 4.78 52.32 -3.03
CA PRO A 104 5.55 51.54 -2.06
C PRO A 104 5.90 52.36 -0.80
N ILE A 105 5.90 51.71 0.36
CA ILE A 105 6.16 52.36 1.65
C ILE A 105 7.58 52.95 1.73
N GLU A 106 8.52 52.42 0.95
CA GLU A 106 9.89 52.92 0.82
C GLU A 106 9.95 54.33 0.20
N CYS A 107 8.91 54.73 -0.52
CA CYS A 107 8.76 56.08 -1.05
C CYS A 107 8.09 57.05 -0.05
N CYS A 108 7.72 56.58 1.15
CA CYS A 108 7.04 57.36 2.18
C CYS A 108 8.01 57.79 3.28
N ALA A 109 7.79 58.98 3.86
CA ALA A 109 8.48 59.35 5.09
C ALA A 109 8.05 58.44 6.25
N GLU A 110 9.00 58.05 7.11
CA GLU A 110 8.75 57.12 8.20
C GLU A 110 7.62 57.60 9.12
N GLY A 111 6.63 56.75 9.37
CA GLY A 111 5.47 57.06 10.22
C GLY A 111 4.43 58.01 9.60
N SER A 112 4.57 58.39 8.33
CA SER A 112 3.67 59.31 7.64
C SER A 112 2.74 58.58 6.65
N THR A 113 1.46 58.96 6.62
CA THR A 113 0.52 58.63 5.53
C THR A 113 0.46 59.72 4.45
N ARG A 114 1.24 60.79 4.63
CA ARG A 114 1.42 61.86 3.67
C ARG A 114 2.49 61.45 2.66
N LEU A 115 2.12 61.47 1.39
CA LEU A 115 3.02 61.21 0.27
C LEU A 115 3.45 62.52 -0.37
N ALA A 116 4.73 62.62 -0.73
CA ALA A 116 5.21 63.61 -1.69
C ALA A 116 5.68 62.84 -2.93
N LEU A 117 4.92 62.94 -4.01
CA LEU A 117 5.20 62.23 -5.27
C LEU A 117 5.91 63.17 -6.24
N GLU A 118 7.10 62.77 -6.67
CA GLU A 118 7.93 63.48 -7.66
C GLU A 118 7.68 62.99 -9.10
N ALA A 119 6.86 61.96 -9.27
CA ALA A 119 6.43 61.43 -10.56
C ALA A 119 5.00 60.85 -10.46
N PRO A 120 4.22 60.82 -11.55
CA PRO A 120 2.92 60.18 -11.56
C PRO A 120 3.05 58.66 -11.41
N ILE A 121 2.03 58.01 -10.83
CA ILE A 121 1.91 56.56 -10.80
C ILE A 121 0.86 56.11 -11.82
N ASP A 122 1.19 55.08 -12.62
CA ASP A 122 0.26 54.51 -13.58
C ASP A 122 -0.92 53.82 -12.89
N ALA A 123 -2.07 53.82 -13.55
CA ALA A 123 -3.23 53.05 -13.09
C ALA A 123 -2.89 51.54 -13.06
N GLY A 124 -3.01 50.93 -11.88
CA GLY A 124 -2.60 49.55 -11.61
C GLY A 124 -1.14 49.41 -11.14
N GLY A 125 -0.37 50.50 -11.00
CA GLY A 125 0.97 50.45 -10.43
C GLY A 125 0.94 49.98 -8.98
N GLY A 126 1.73 48.97 -8.64
CA GLY A 126 1.75 48.37 -7.29
C GLY A 126 0.47 47.59 -6.94
N VAL A 127 -0.33 47.20 -7.94
CA VAL A 127 -1.61 46.49 -7.77
C VAL A 127 -1.59 45.19 -8.54
N ARG A 128 -1.93 44.09 -7.84
CA ARG A 128 -2.25 42.81 -8.45
C ARG A 128 -3.75 42.77 -8.73
N ARG A 129 -4.11 42.83 -10.01
CA ARG A 129 -5.52 42.88 -10.44
C ARG A 129 -6.24 41.56 -10.15
N ALA A 130 -7.55 41.63 -10.02
CA ALA A 130 -8.38 40.45 -9.90
C ALA A 130 -8.11 39.47 -11.06
N GLY A 131 -7.93 38.19 -10.74
CA GLY A 131 -7.75 37.12 -11.70
C GLY A 131 -6.38 37.02 -12.39
N THR A 132 -5.40 37.83 -12.00
CA THR A 132 -4.05 37.77 -12.63
C THR A 132 -3.30 36.48 -12.31
N GLU A 133 -3.57 35.84 -11.17
CA GLU A 133 -2.97 34.54 -10.83
C GLU A 133 -3.80 33.40 -11.40
N LEU A 134 -5.13 33.53 -11.33
CA LEU A 134 -6.07 32.51 -11.79
C LEU A 134 -7.39 33.17 -12.20
N GLU A 135 -7.85 32.93 -13.41
CA GLU A 135 -9.15 33.42 -13.86
C GLU A 135 -10.30 32.59 -13.27
N ASP A 136 -11.46 33.22 -13.10
CA ASP A 136 -12.69 32.51 -12.71
C ASP A 136 -13.05 31.44 -13.75
N GLY A 137 -13.37 30.24 -13.28
CA GLY A 137 -13.66 29.09 -14.15
C GLY A 137 -12.45 28.52 -14.91
N ALA A 138 -11.22 28.97 -14.66
CA ALA A 138 -10.03 28.41 -15.31
C ALA A 138 -9.86 26.91 -15.00
N LEU A 139 -9.43 26.13 -16.00
CA LEU A 139 -9.10 24.72 -15.82
C LEU A 139 -7.88 24.58 -14.91
N LEU A 140 -8.07 23.96 -13.74
CA LEU A 140 -6.98 23.67 -12.81
C LEU A 140 -6.29 22.36 -13.16
N LEU A 141 -7.07 21.30 -13.31
CA LEU A 141 -6.58 19.95 -13.56
C LEU A 141 -7.52 19.22 -14.52
N PRO A 142 -6.99 18.52 -15.54
CA PRO A 142 -7.81 17.75 -16.47
C PRO A 142 -8.33 16.44 -15.83
N ALA A 143 -9.40 15.89 -16.39
CA ALA A 143 -9.82 14.53 -16.07
C ALA A 143 -8.68 13.54 -16.37
N GLY A 144 -8.55 12.50 -15.54
CA GLY A 144 -7.45 11.53 -15.63
C GLY A 144 -6.17 11.95 -14.91
N HIS A 145 -6.08 13.19 -14.42
CA HIS A 145 -4.96 13.62 -13.58
C HIS A 145 -4.96 12.84 -12.26
N ARG A 146 -3.78 12.35 -11.86
CA ARG A 146 -3.57 11.70 -10.58
C ARG A 146 -3.17 12.75 -9.55
N LEU A 147 -4.01 12.95 -8.53
CA LEU A 147 -3.80 13.99 -7.52
C LEU A 147 -2.53 13.72 -6.71
N ARG A 148 -1.71 14.74 -6.57
CA ARG A 148 -0.46 14.74 -5.81
C ARG A 148 -0.61 15.61 -4.56
N PRO A 149 0.22 15.40 -3.51
CA PRO A 149 0.19 16.27 -2.35
C PRO A 149 0.31 17.77 -2.66
N ILE A 150 1.11 18.13 -3.68
CA ILE A 150 1.31 19.54 -4.09
C ILE A 150 0.07 20.16 -4.76
N ASP A 151 -0.86 19.34 -5.26
CA ASP A 151 -2.06 19.84 -5.96
C ASP A 151 -3.12 20.33 -4.95
N VAL A 152 -3.09 19.87 -3.70
CA VAL A 152 -4.12 20.14 -2.68
C VAL A 152 -4.21 21.63 -2.35
N GLY A 153 -3.08 22.28 -2.08
CA GLY A 153 -3.05 23.70 -1.69
C GLY A 153 -3.68 24.62 -2.75
N PRO A 154 -3.23 24.57 -4.02
CA PRO A 154 -3.82 25.35 -5.10
C PRO A 154 -5.31 25.07 -5.33
N LEU A 155 -5.76 23.81 -5.25
CA LEU A 155 -7.17 23.45 -5.40
C LEU A 155 -8.04 24.11 -4.31
N VAL A 156 -7.62 24.00 -3.05
CA VAL A 156 -8.32 24.61 -1.92
C VAL A 156 -8.31 26.14 -2.03
N ALA A 157 -7.17 26.72 -2.42
CA ALA A 157 -7.04 28.16 -2.62
C ALA A 157 -7.97 28.68 -3.73
N ALA A 158 -8.22 27.88 -4.76
CA ALA A 158 -9.17 28.16 -5.85
C ALA A 158 -10.64 27.83 -5.50
N GLY A 159 -10.94 27.51 -4.24
CA GLY A 159 -12.30 27.25 -3.76
C GLY A 159 -12.80 25.82 -3.95
N VAL A 160 -11.94 24.90 -4.37
CA VAL A 160 -12.30 23.48 -4.57
C VAL A 160 -12.13 22.72 -3.26
N THR A 161 -13.25 22.25 -2.71
CA THR A 161 -13.28 21.45 -1.46
C THR A 161 -13.57 19.98 -1.69
N TYR A 162 -14.21 19.63 -2.81
CA TYR A 162 -14.50 18.28 -3.25
C TYR A 162 -14.07 18.07 -4.70
N VAL A 163 -13.66 16.85 -5.01
CA VAL A 163 -13.33 16.41 -6.36
C VAL A 163 -13.98 15.07 -6.67
N GLN A 164 -14.40 14.90 -7.91
CA GLN A 164 -14.91 13.62 -8.38
C GLN A 164 -13.73 12.75 -8.83
N VAL A 165 -13.55 11.61 -8.17
CA VAL A 165 -12.46 10.66 -8.47
C VAL A 165 -13.01 9.34 -8.96
N ARG A 166 -12.22 8.62 -9.77
CA ARG A 166 -12.53 7.26 -10.18
C ARG A 166 -12.56 6.35 -8.96
N ALA A 167 -13.58 5.50 -8.89
CA ALA A 167 -13.76 4.51 -7.85
C ALA A 167 -14.15 3.17 -8.47
N VAL A 168 -13.67 2.09 -7.85
CA VAL A 168 -14.06 0.72 -8.19
C VAL A 168 -14.73 0.13 -6.98
N ARG A 169 -15.97 -0.30 -7.13
CA ARG A 169 -16.76 -0.94 -6.09
C ARG A 169 -16.59 -2.44 -6.20
N VAL A 170 -16.29 -3.10 -5.08
CA VAL A 170 -16.06 -4.54 -5.02
C VAL A 170 -17.03 -5.16 -4.03
N GLY A 171 -17.87 -6.07 -4.50
CA GLY A 171 -18.74 -6.89 -3.65
C GLY A 171 -18.02 -8.15 -3.21
N VAL A 172 -18.01 -8.46 -1.91
CA VAL A 172 -17.38 -9.68 -1.38
C VAL A 172 -18.43 -10.57 -0.72
N ILE A 173 -18.47 -11.84 -1.12
CA ILE A 173 -19.41 -12.84 -0.63
C ILE A 173 -18.61 -13.94 0.07
N PRO A 174 -18.55 -13.96 1.42
CA PRO A 174 -18.03 -15.10 2.15
C PRO A 174 -19.04 -16.26 2.13
N THR A 175 -18.58 -17.47 1.80
CA THR A 175 -19.40 -18.68 1.88
C THR A 175 -18.75 -19.74 2.75
N GLY A 176 -19.58 -20.48 3.48
CA GLY A 176 -19.14 -21.60 4.32
C GLY A 176 -20.10 -21.81 5.49
N GLY A 177 -20.62 -23.03 5.62
CA GLY A 177 -21.50 -23.39 6.74
C GLY A 177 -20.80 -23.42 8.10
N GLU A 178 -19.47 -23.45 8.10
CA GLU A 178 -18.60 -23.42 9.27
C GLU A 178 -18.25 -22.00 9.74
N LEU A 179 -18.63 -20.97 8.97
CA LEU A 179 -18.17 -19.61 9.21
C LEU A 179 -18.98 -18.91 10.30
N VAL A 180 -18.28 -18.39 11.31
CA VAL A 180 -18.80 -17.48 12.33
C VAL A 180 -18.32 -16.05 12.11
N LEU A 181 -19.01 -15.07 12.71
CA LEU A 181 -18.71 -13.66 12.55
C LEU A 181 -17.39 -13.26 13.27
N PRO A 182 -16.65 -12.27 12.73
CA PRO A 182 -15.54 -11.65 13.44
C PRO A 182 -15.91 -11.23 14.87
N GLY A 183 -15.01 -11.49 15.82
CA GLY A 183 -15.25 -11.23 17.25
C GLY A 183 -15.93 -12.38 18.01
N THR A 184 -16.38 -13.43 17.31
CA THR A 184 -16.92 -14.65 17.93
C THR A 184 -15.82 -15.71 18.07
N MET A 185 -15.74 -16.36 19.24
CA MET A 185 -14.85 -17.51 19.44
C MET A 185 -15.41 -18.72 18.67
N PRO A 186 -14.69 -19.28 17.69
CA PRO A 186 -15.20 -20.42 16.91
C PRO A 186 -15.28 -21.68 17.77
N GLY A 187 -16.37 -22.43 17.62
CA GLY A 187 -16.52 -23.78 18.15
C GLY A 187 -15.72 -24.82 17.36
N PRO A 188 -15.73 -26.10 17.81
CA PRO A 188 -15.06 -27.18 17.10
C PRO A 188 -15.54 -27.32 15.65
N GLY A 189 -14.63 -27.15 14.68
CA GLY A 189 -14.93 -27.25 13.25
C GLY A 189 -15.40 -25.94 12.61
N GLU A 190 -15.69 -24.91 13.40
CA GLU A 190 -16.00 -23.57 12.91
C GLU A 190 -14.74 -22.76 12.61
N SER A 191 -14.87 -21.73 11.78
CA SER A 191 -13.81 -20.76 11.53
C SER A 191 -14.36 -19.36 11.35
N VAL A 192 -13.53 -18.35 11.57
CA VAL A 192 -13.98 -16.95 11.50
C VAL A 192 -13.96 -16.45 10.05
N ALA A 193 -15.04 -15.80 9.61
CA ALA A 193 -15.17 -15.17 8.30
C ALA A 193 -14.24 -13.95 8.13
N SER A 194 -12.94 -14.21 7.93
CA SER A 194 -11.87 -13.19 7.87
C SER A 194 -11.53 -12.70 6.45
N ASN A 195 -11.91 -13.45 5.41
CA ASN A 195 -11.58 -13.12 4.02
C ASN A 195 -12.14 -11.76 3.56
N PRO A 196 -13.37 -11.35 3.90
CA PRO A 196 -13.87 -10.03 3.51
C PRO A 196 -13.03 -8.88 4.06
N ASP A 197 -12.58 -8.99 5.32
CA ASP A 197 -11.72 -7.99 5.94
C ASP A 197 -10.34 -7.93 5.29
N ALA A 198 -9.75 -9.10 4.98
CA ALA A 198 -8.47 -9.18 4.29
C ALA A 198 -8.52 -8.55 2.89
N ILE A 199 -9.58 -8.82 2.11
CA ILE A 199 -9.76 -8.24 0.77
C ILE A 199 -9.95 -6.72 0.87
N ARG A 200 -10.80 -6.26 1.80
CA ARG A 200 -11.03 -4.83 2.01
C ARG A 200 -9.73 -4.10 2.37
N ALA A 201 -8.97 -4.63 3.32
CA ALA A 201 -7.70 -4.04 3.74
C ALA A 201 -6.66 -4.00 2.62
N LEU A 202 -6.64 -5.03 1.77
CA LEU A 202 -5.72 -5.11 0.63
C LEU A 202 -6.11 -4.15 -0.50
N LEU A 203 -7.41 -3.99 -0.79
CA LEU A 203 -7.88 -3.17 -1.92
C LEU A 203 -8.06 -1.68 -1.59
N ALA A 204 -8.24 -1.32 -0.31
CA ALA A 204 -8.44 0.06 0.11
C ALA A 204 -7.28 1.02 -0.29
N PRO A 205 -5.98 0.68 -0.12
CA PRO A 205 -4.87 1.53 -0.58
C PRO A 205 -4.85 1.75 -2.11
N HIS A 206 -5.52 0.88 -2.86
CA HIS A 206 -5.68 0.97 -4.30
C HIS A 206 -6.91 1.78 -4.72
N GLY A 207 -7.64 2.39 -3.77
CA GLY A 207 -8.80 3.25 -4.04
C GLY A 207 -10.08 2.50 -4.41
N ALA A 208 -10.17 1.20 -4.09
CA ALA A 208 -11.38 0.41 -4.30
C ALA A 208 -12.26 0.37 -3.04
N GLU A 209 -13.55 0.55 -3.21
CA GLU A 209 -14.57 0.53 -2.17
C GLU A 209 -15.15 -0.88 -2.03
N THR A 210 -14.91 -1.53 -0.91
CA THR A 210 -15.32 -2.93 -0.71
C THR A 210 -16.56 -3.00 0.19
N THR A 211 -17.61 -3.69 -0.28
CA THR A 211 -18.80 -4.02 0.49
C THR A 211 -18.92 -5.53 0.64
N ALA A 212 -19.08 -6.01 1.88
CA ALA A 212 -19.25 -7.44 2.15
C ALA A 212 -20.72 -7.81 2.34
N HIS A 213 -21.12 -8.97 1.82
CA HIS A 213 -22.37 -9.62 2.17
C HIS A 213 -22.22 -10.33 3.53
N THR A 214 -23.34 -10.64 4.18
CA THR A 214 -23.35 -11.61 5.29
C THR A 214 -22.88 -12.99 4.80
N VAL A 215 -22.44 -13.86 5.72
CA VAL A 215 -22.05 -15.24 5.39
C VAL A 215 -23.20 -15.94 4.67
N VAL A 216 -22.89 -16.49 3.50
CA VAL A 216 -23.84 -17.24 2.66
C VAL A 216 -23.61 -18.74 2.87
N PRO A 217 -24.67 -19.55 3.03
CA PRO A 217 -24.52 -21.00 3.12
C PRO A 217 -23.93 -21.58 1.83
N ASP A 218 -23.32 -22.76 1.92
CA ASP A 218 -22.82 -23.50 0.74
C ASP A 218 -23.98 -24.12 -0.06
N ASP A 219 -24.85 -23.27 -0.60
CA ASP A 219 -26.00 -23.62 -1.41
C ASP A 219 -25.97 -22.85 -2.75
N PRO A 220 -26.15 -23.53 -3.90
CA PRO A 220 -26.06 -22.88 -5.21
C PRO A 220 -27.05 -21.73 -5.43
N GLU A 221 -28.27 -21.83 -4.91
CA GLU A 221 -29.29 -20.80 -5.07
C GLU A 221 -28.96 -19.58 -4.21
N ALA A 222 -28.54 -19.81 -2.97
CA ALA A 222 -28.12 -18.74 -2.05
C ALA A 222 -26.90 -17.97 -2.59
N VAL A 223 -25.90 -18.67 -3.13
CA VAL A 223 -24.71 -18.03 -3.74
C VAL A 223 -25.10 -17.22 -4.97
N ASN A 224 -25.95 -17.75 -5.86
CA ASN A 224 -26.44 -17.00 -7.02
C ASN A 224 -27.23 -15.75 -6.60
N ALA A 225 -28.14 -15.87 -5.63
CA ALA A 225 -28.91 -14.74 -5.12
C ALA A 225 -28.02 -13.64 -4.55
N ALA A 226 -26.97 -14.00 -3.82
CA ALA A 226 -26.01 -13.03 -3.28
C ALA A 226 -25.20 -12.32 -4.38
N ILE A 227 -24.81 -13.03 -5.46
CA ILE A 227 -24.13 -12.43 -6.62
C ILE A 227 -25.07 -11.44 -7.33
N GLU A 228 -26.31 -11.83 -7.58
CA GLU A 228 -27.30 -10.98 -8.22
C GLU A 228 -27.64 -9.73 -7.38
N ALA A 229 -27.63 -9.84 -6.05
CA ALA A 229 -27.83 -8.71 -5.13
C ALA A 229 -26.75 -7.62 -5.27
N PHE A 230 -25.57 -7.97 -5.79
CA PHE A 230 -24.48 -7.04 -6.10
C PHE A 230 -24.41 -6.59 -7.55
N ARG A 231 -25.04 -7.29 -8.51
CA ARG A 231 -24.85 -7.09 -9.96
C ARG A 231 -24.95 -5.63 -10.41
N ALA A 232 -25.90 -4.86 -9.87
CA ALA A 232 -26.11 -3.45 -10.25
C ALA A 232 -25.35 -2.44 -9.37
N LYS A 233 -24.67 -2.90 -8.31
CA LYS A 233 -24.10 -2.06 -7.25
C LYS A 233 -22.58 -2.02 -7.26
N VAL A 234 -21.93 -2.99 -7.90
CA VAL A 234 -20.48 -3.15 -7.86
C VAL A 234 -19.91 -3.37 -9.25
N ASP A 235 -18.61 -3.16 -9.37
CA ASP A 235 -17.86 -3.30 -10.61
C ASP A 235 -17.08 -4.63 -10.66
N ILE A 236 -16.90 -5.31 -9.51
CA ILE A 236 -16.36 -6.67 -9.38
C ILE A 236 -17.11 -7.40 -8.26
N VAL A 237 -17.45 -8.69 -8.44
CA VAL A 237 -17.88 -9.58 -7.35
C VAL A 237 -16.81 -10.62 -7.05
N ILE A 238 -16.45 -10.78 -5.78
CA ILE A 238 -15.53 -11.80 -5.29
C ILE A 238 -16.29 -12.73 -4.34
N VAL A 239 -16.33 -14.02 -4.67
CA VAL A 239 -16.90 -15.07 -3.84
C VAL A 239 -15.77 -15.87 -3.22
N CYS A 240 -15.73 -15.93 -1.89
CA CYS A 240 -14.68 -16.60 -1.13
C CYS A 240 -15.26 -17.80 -0.39
N GLY A 241 -14.90 -19.01 -0.82
CA GLY A 241 -15.37 -20.24 -0.19
C GLY A 241 -14.86 -21.49 -0.89
N GLY A 242 -15.19 -22.65 -0.32
CA GLY A 242 -14.75 -23.95 -0.86
C GLY A 242 -13.23 -24.12 -0.87
N SER A 243 -12.76 -25.16 -1.56
CA SER A 243 -11.32 -25.50 -1.66
C SER A 243 -10.77 -25.38 -3.07
N GLY A 244 -11.63 -25.11 -4.05
CA GLY A 244 -11.40 -25.27 -5.49
C GLY A 244 -11.05 -26.70 -5.89
N ARG A 245 -11.29 -27.69 -5.04
CA ARG A 245 -10.99 -29.11 -5.26
C ARG A 245 -12.21 -29.96 -4.93
N GLY A 246 -12.60 -30.81 -5.89
CA GLY A 246 -13.67 -31.79 -5.70
C GLY A 246 -14.94 -31.46 -6.46
N THR A 247 -15.79 -32.47 -6.63
CA THR A 247 -17.04 -32.42 -7.41
C THR A 247 -18.21 -31.76 -6.65
N ARG A 248 -17.96 -31.19 -5.47
CA ARG A 248 -18.97 -30.58 -4.58
C ARG A 248 -18.61 -29.13 -4.21
N ASP A 249 -17.70 -28.49 -4.93
CA ASP A 249 -17.34 -27.10 -4.65
C ASP A 249 -18.40 -26.16 -5.25
N VAL A 250 -19.38 -25.82 -4.42
CA VAL A 250 -20.57 -25.03 -4.79
C VAL A 250 -20.15 -23.71 -5.41
N VAL A 251 -19.23 -22.98 -4.78
CA VAL A 251 -18.76 -21.66 -5.25
C VAL A 251 -18.18 -21.75 -6.66
N PHE A 252 -17.20 -22.63 -6.88
CA PHE A 252 -16.57 -22.74 -8.19
C PHE A 252 -17.55 -23.28 -9.25
N SER A 253 -18.51 -24.12 -8.88
CA SER A 253 -19.53 -24.61 -9.81
C SER A 253 -20.46 -23.49 -10.25
N VAL A 254 -21.02 -22.74 -9.29
CA VAL A 254 -21.93 -21.61 -9.53
C VAL A 254 -21.25 -20.55 -10.38
N VAL A 255 -20.07 -20.08 -9.97
CA VAL A 255 -19.36 -19.03 -10.70
C VAL A 255 -19.04 -19.49 -12.13
N ARG A 256 -18.68 -20.76 -12.33
CA ARG A 256 -18.40 -21.30 -13.68
C ARG A 256 -19.62 -21.28 -14.60
N SER A 257 -20.83 -21.39 -14.06
CA SER A 257 -22.07 -21.36 -14.85
C SER A 257 -22.59 -19.95 -15.19
N LEU A 258 -22.02 -18.88 -14.62
CA LEU A 258 -22.54 -17.52 -14.78
C LEU A 258 -22.23 -16.88 -16.13
N GLY A 259 -21.23 -17.36 -16.86
CA GLY A 259 -20.85 -16.75 -18.14
C GLY A 259 -19.53 -17.23 -18.71
N GLU A 260 -18.87 -16.35 -19.47
CA GLU A 260 -17.64 -16.67 -20.19
C GLU A 260 -16.47 -16.84 -19.20
N ILE A 261 -15.78 -17.97 -19.29
CA ILE A 261 -14.60 -18.24 -18.46
C ILE A 261 -13.39 -17.49 -19.03
N ILE A 262 -12.86 -16.54 -18.25
CA ILE A 262 -11.64 -15.82 -18.61
C ILE A 262 -10.40 -16.60 -18.14
N VAL A 263 -10.45 -17.10 -16.90
CA VAL A 263 -9.42 -17.94 -16.28
C VAL A 263 -10.09 -19.02 -15.42
N ASP A 264 -9.71 -20.29 -15.57
CA ASP A 264 -10.14 -21.40 -14.71
C ASP A 264 -8.93 -22.23 -14.24
N GLY A 265 -8.47 -21.88 -13.05
CA GLY A 265 -7.26 -22.34 -12.43
C GLY A 265 -6.01 -21.63 -12.96
N VAL A 266 -4.96 -21.60 -12.14
CA VAL A 266 -3.67 -20.99 -12.49
C VAL A 266 -2.53 -21.91 -12.07
N ALA A 267 -1.45 -21.94 -12.85
CA ALA A 267 -0.20 -22.60 -12.49
C ALA A 267 0.55 -21.86 -11.36
N ALA A 268 -0.08 -21.68 -10.20
CA ALA A 268 0.47 -20.96 -9.04
C ALA A 268 0.38 -21.75 -7.72
N ARG A 269 1.32 -21.49 -6.80
CA ARG A 269 1.37 -22.06 -5.44
C ARG A 269 1.74 -20.98 -4.41
N PRO A 270 0.91 -20.73 -3.38
CA PRO A 270 -0.50 -21.13 -3.29
C PRO A 270 -1.34 -20.44 -4.38
N GLY A 271 -2.61 -20.84 -4.51
CA GLY A 271 -3.54 -20.16 -5.42
C GLY A 271 -3.86 -20.87 -6.73
N ARG A 272 -3.57 -22.18 -6.83
CA ARG A 272 -3.99 -23.01 -7.97
C ARG A 272 -5.49 -22.90 -8.29
N ALA A 273 -6.31 -22.83 -7.23
CA ALA A 273 -7.74 -22.63 -7.31
C ALA A 273 -8.03 -21.13 -7.43
N PHE A 274 -8.32 -20.67 -8.65
CA PHE A 274 -8.73 -19.31 -8.96
C PHE A 274 -9.64 -19.42 -10.19
N LEU A 275 -10.80 -18.80 -10.17
CA LEU A 275 -11.69 -18.78 -11.32
C LEU A 275 -12.20 -17.36 -11.49
N MET A 276 -12.14 -16.86 -12.71
CA MET A 276 -12.70 -15.57 -13.07
C MET A 276 -13.53 -15.72 -14.33
N VAL A 277 -14.78 -15.28 -14.25
CA VAL A 277 -15.74 -15.30 -15.35
C VAL A 277 -16.24 -13.90 -15.63
N ARG A 278 -16.70 -13.71 -16.85
CA ARG A 278 -17.47 -12.54 -17.28
C ARG A 278 -18.95 -12.93 -17.33
N ALA A 279 -19.74 -12.38 -16.41
CA ALA A 279 -21.18 -12.61 -16.29
C ALA A 279 -21.96 -11.40 -16.86
N GLY A 280 -22.04 -11.29 -18.20
CA GLY A 280 -22.43 -10.04 -18.86
C GLY A 280 -21.26 -9.07 -18.86
N ASP A 281 -21.42 -7.86 -18.32
CA ASP A 281 -20.30 -6.92 -18.13
C ASP A 281 -19.62 -7.07 -16.75
N LEU A 282 -20.19 -7.89 -15.85
CA LEU A 282 -19.71 -8.05 -14.48
C LEU A 282 -18.59 -9.10 -14.39
N PRO A 283 -17.39 -8.73 -13.91
CA PRO A 283 -16.36 -9.69 -13.50
C PRO A 283 -16.77 -10.38 -12.19
N VAL A 284 -16.85 -11.71 -12.21
CA VAL A 284 -17.12 -12.52 -11.02
C VAL A 284 -15.95 -13.46 -10.77
N VAL A 285 -15.38 -13.40 -9.57
CA VAL A 285 -14.18 -14.12 -9.15
C VAL A 285 -14.53 -15.12 -8.06
N ALA A 286 -14.11 -16.37 -8.20
CA ALA A 286 -14.13 -17.37 -7.15
C ALA A 286 -12.72 -17.58 -6.59
N LEU A 287 -12.59 -17.35 -5.29
CA LEU A 287 -11.37 -17.57 -4.50
C LEU A 287 -11.60 -18.71 -3.49
N PRO A 288 -10.57 -19.50 -3.16
CA PRO A 288 -10.69 -20.58 -2.19
C PRO A 288 -10.87 -20.01 -0.77
N GLY A 289 -11.52 -20.73 0.14
CA GLY A 289 -11.86 -20.22 1.48
C GLY A 289 -10.67 -19.97 2.43
N ARG A 290 -9.46 -20.43 2.10
CA ARG A 290 -8.28 -20.23 2.97
C ARG A 290 -7.75 -18.79 2.85
N PRO A 291 -7.46 -18.08 3.97
CA PRO A 291 -7.00 -16.70 3.94
C PRO A 291 -5.72 -16.47 3.13
N GLN A 292 -4.76 -17.40 3.21
CA GLN A 292 -3.46 -17.21 2.54
C GLN A 292 -3.56 -17.06 1.01
N PRO A 293 -4.18 -18.00 0.27
CA PRO A 293 -4.42 -17.80 -1.15
C PRO A 293 -5.32 -16.60 -1.48
N VAL A 294 -6.31 -16.26 -0.64
CA VAL A 294 -7.23 -15.13 -0.91
C VAL A 294 -6.47 -13.82 -1.04
N GLY A 295 -5.64 -13.48 -0.04
CA GLY A 295 -4.82 -12.27 -0.10
C GLY A 295 -3.89 -12.27 -1.30
N LEU A 296 -3.19 -13.39 -1.50
CA LEU A 296 -2.21 -13.52 -2.59
C LEU A 296 -2.84 -13.39 -3.98
N LEU A 297 -3.96 -14.07 -4.23
CA LEU A 297 -4.65 -14.05 -5.53
C LEU A 297 -5.31 -12.69 -5.79
N THR A 298 -5.85 -12.05 -4.75
CA THR A 298 -6.39 -10.70 -4.85
C THR A 298 -5.28 -9.71 -5.26
N GLU A 299 -4.12 -9.78 -4.61
CA GLU A 299 -2.98 -8.94 -4.92
C GLU A 299 -2.38 -9.23 -6.31
N TYR A 300 -2.43 -10.47 -6.76
CA TYR A 300 -1.81 -10.88 -8.02
C TYR A 300 -2.68 -10.73 -9.26
N PHE A 301 -4.00 -10.68 -9.10
CA PHE A 301 -4.93 -10.61 -10.23
C PHE A 301 -5.87 -9.41 -10.16
N ILE A 302 -6.34 -9.03 -8.98
CA ILE A 302 -7.28 -7.91 -8.84
C ILE A 302 -6.53 -6.59 -8.78
N VAL A 303 -5.46 -6.47 -7.99
CA VAL A 303 -4.67 -5.23 -7.93
C VAL A 303 -4.09 -4.83 -9.31
N PRO A 304 -3.53 -5.74 -10.13
CA PRO A 304 -3.09 -5.39 -11.48
C PRO A 304 -4.22 -5.01 -12.43
N LEU A 305 -5.44 -5.56 -12.22
CA LEU A 305 -6.62 -5.15 -12.98
C LEU A 305 -7.02 -3.72 -12.61
N LEU A 306 -7.06 -3.39 -11.31
CA LEU A 306 -7.29 -2.02 -10.84
C LEU A 306 -6.23 -1.05 -11.39
N ALA A 307 -4.96 -1.47 -11.40
CA ALA A 307 -3.86 -0.70 -11.98
C ALA A 307 -4.07 -0.44 -13.48
N ALA A 308 -4.50 -1.45 -14.24
CA ALA A 308 -4.83 -1.31 -15.65
C ALA A 308 -6.02 -0.37 -15.90
N TRP A 309 -6.92 -0.22 -14.92
CA TRP A 309 -7.99 0.78 -14.92
C TRP A 309 -7.54 2.19 -14.49
N GLY A 310 -6.25 2.34 -14.18
CA GLY A 310 -5.60 3.58 -13.77
C GLY A 310 -5.56 3.78 -12.26
N LEU A 311 -6.14 2.89 -11.45
CA LEU A 311 -6.11 3.08 -10.00
C LEU A 311 -4.68 2.92 -9.44
N PRO A 312 -4.38 3.54 -8.28
CA PRO A 312 -3.06 3.43 -7.66
C PRO A 312 -2.66 1.98 -7.44
N ALA A 313 -1.47 1.61 -7.91
CA ALA A 313 -0.85 0.34 -7.58
C ALA A 313 0.60 0.60 -7.17
N ALA A 314 0.83 0.59 -5.86
CA ALA A 314 2.19 0.56 -5.35
C ALA A 314 2.74 -0.86 -5.57
N ALA A 315 3.85 -0.97 -6.29
CA ALA A 315 4.61 -2.22 -6.30
C ALA A 315 5.36 -2.34 -4.97
N PRO A 316 5.41 -3.53 -4.36
CA PRO A 316 6.20 -3.74 -3.16
C PRO A 316 7.70 -3.45 -3.46
N PRO A 317 8.45 -2.87 -2.52
CA PRO A 317 9.89 -2.66 -2.67
C PRO A 317 10.59 -3.98 -2.97
N ARG A 318 11.56 -3.96 -3.88
CA ARG A 318 12.33 -5.14 -4.26
C ARG A 318 13.76 -5.00 -3.81
N VAL A 319 14.27 -6.02 -3.14
CA VAL A 319 15.66 -6.04 -2.65
C VAL A 319 16.31 -7.37 -3.00
N ARG A 320 17.63 -7.33 -3.21
CA ARG A 320 18.42 -8.54 -3.39
C ARG A 320 18.87 -9.07 -2.03
N VAL A 321 18.57 -10.33 -1.75
CA VAL A 321 18.92 -11.00 -0.50
C VAL A 321 19.67 -12.28 -0.78
N ARG A 322 20.56 -12.66 0.13
CA ARG A 322 21.22 -13.96 0.13
C ARG A 322 20.38 -14.98 0.88
N LEU A 323 20.12 -16.13 0.29
CA LEU A 323 19.34 -17.18 0.95
C LEU A 323 20.15 -17.86 2.07
N GLY A 324 19.59 -17.93 3.27
CA GLY A 324 20.16 -18.71 4.37
C GLY A 324 19.95 -20.21 4.20
N LEU A 325 18.77 -20.60 3.68
CA LEU A 325 18.40 -21.98 3.39
C LEU A 325 17.93 -22.11 1.94
N GLY A 326 18.13 -23.29 1.36
CA GLY A 326 17.65 -23.60 0.02
C GLY A 326 16.12 -23.62 -0.06
N ILE A 327 15.62 -23.32 -1.24
CA ILE A 327 14.20 -23.30 -1.57
C ILE A 327 13.98 -24.27 -2.72
N GLU A 328 13.22 -25.33 -2.49
CA GLU A 328 12.81 -26.25 -3.56
C GLU A 328 11.45 -25.82 -4.11
N SER A 329 11.28 -25.78 -5.42
CA SER A 329 9.99 -25.47 -6.05
C SER A 329 9.68 -26.44 -7.17
N HIS A 330 8.40 -26.56 -7.49
CA HIS A 330 7.96 -27.46 -8.56
C HIS A 330 7.90 -26.69 -9.89
N PRO A 331 8.65 -27.08 -10.94
CA PRO A 331 8.85 -26.26 -12.14
C PRO A 331 7.58 -25.99 -12.95
N ARG A 332 6.50 -26.77 -12.76
CA ARG A 332 5.20 -26.47 -13.40
C ARG A 332 4.44 -25.29 -12.79
N PHE A 333 4.83 -24.75 -11.65
CA PHE A 333 4.06 -23.73 -10.95
C PHE A 333 4.95 -22.56 -10.56
N ALA A 334 4.45 -21.34 -10.73
CA ALA A 334 5.00 -20.20 -10.04
C ALA A 334 4.70 -20.36 -8.55
N GLU A 335 5.71 -20.22 -7.70
CA GLU A 335 5.56 -20.39 -6.25
C GLU A 335 5.93 -19.12 -5.49
N THR A 336 5.02 -18.66 -4.63
CA THR A 336 5.30 -17.59 -3.68
C THR A 336 5.71 -18.20 -2.34
N VAL A 337 6.95 -17.93 -1.94
CA VAL A 337 7.57 -18.44 -0.72
C VAL A 337 7.70 -17.29 0.28
N PRO A 338 7.01 -17.34 1.44
CA PRO A 338 7.20 -16.36 2.50
C PRO A 338 8.62 -16.46 3.10
N LEU A 339 9.27 -15.31 3.26
CA LEU A 339 10.61 -15.19 3.82
C LEU A 339 10.60 -14.27 5.04
N SER A 340 11.51 -14.54 5.96
CA SER A 340 11.99 -13.53 6.90
C SER A 340 13.35 -13.02 6.45
N VAL A 341 13.49 -11.71 6.35
CA VAL A 341 14.65 -11.00 5.85
C VAL A 341 15.19 -10.07 6.93
N GLY A 342 16.50 -10.10 7.16
CA GLY A 342 17.17 -9.20 8.08
C GLY A 342 18.62 -8.95 7.67
N ARG A 343 19.14 -7.76 8.03
CA ARG A 343 20.54 -7.39 7.80
C ARG A 343 21.45 -8.09 8.81
N VAL A 344 22.18 -9.12 8.39
CA VAL A 344 23.17 -9.81 9.24
C VAL A 344 24.57 -9.34 8.83
N GLY A 345 25.22 -8.55 9.69
CA GLY A 345 26.47 -7.88 9.34
C GLY A 345 26.28 -6.93 8.15
N LYS A 346 26.96 -7.18 7.03
CA LYS A 346 26.84 -6.37 5.80
C LYS A 346 25.83 -6.92 4.79
N ASN A 347 25.29 -8.11 5.02
CA ASN A 347 24.46 -8.82 4.05
C ASN A 347 23.00 -8.77 4.45
N LEU A 348 22.10 -8.63 3.47
CA LEU A 348 20.69 -8.96 3.67
C LEU A 348 20.52 -10.45 3.51
N ILE A 349 20.05 -11.12 4.56
CA ILE A 349 19.80 -12.56 4.56
C ILE A 349 18.31 -12.82 4.56
N GLY A 350 17.85 -13.69 3.66
CA GLY A 350 16.47 -14.17 3.61
C GLY A 350 16.41 -15.66 3.97
N ILE A 351 15.49 -16.02 4.87
CA ILE A 351 15.27 -17.42 5.27
C ILE A 351 13.81 -17.77 5.08
N ARG A 352 13.55 -18.89 4.39
CA ARG A 352 12.18 -19.33 4.10
C ARG A 352 11.43 -19.75 5.35
N GLN A 353 10.22 -19.24 5.49
CA GLN A 353 9.29 -19.70 6.52
C GLN A 353 8.81 -21.14 6.22
N PRO A 354 8.50 -21.95 7.25
CA PRO A 354 8.02 -23.31 7.05
C PRO A 354 6.76 -23.40 6.18
N ARG A 355 6.67 -24.48 5.40
CA ARG A 355 5.50 -24.81 4.57
C ARG A 355 4.45 -25.58 5.38
N GLY A 356 3.21 -25.59 4.89
CA GLY A 356 2.17 -26.52 5.34
C GLY A 356 1.21 -25.98 6.40
N ARG A 357 0.93 -26.77 7.45
CA ARG A 357 -0.11 -26.49 8.46
C ARG A 357 0.09 -25.17 9.23
N GLN A 358 1.29 -24.58 9.15
CA GLN A 358 1.63 -23.28 9.73
C GLN A 358 1.37 -22.09 8.78
N GLY A 359 0.65 -22.28 7.67
CA GLY A 359 0.48 -21.26 6.61
C GLY A 359 0.12 -19.86 7.12
N THR A 360 -0.83 -19.74 8.03
CA THR A 360 -1.23 -18.45 8.62
C THR A 360 -0.11 -17.85 9.49
N ARG A 361 0.59 -18.66 10.30
CA ARG A 361 1.73 -18.17 11.10
C ARG A 361 2.89 -17.72 10.22
N SER A 362 3.19 -18.46 9.16
CA SER A 362 4.21 -18.08 8.19
C SER A 362 3.91 -16.73 7.53
N GLN A 363 2.63 -16.39 7.34
CA GLN A 363 2.24 -15.06 6.84
C GLN A 363 2.53 -13.95 7.86
N PHE A 364 2.20 -14.15 9.14
CA PHE A 364 2.47 -13.16 10.19
C PHE A 364 3.98 -12.95 10.42
N ARG A 365 4.78 -14.02 10.32
CA ARG A 365 6.23 -13.94 10.55
C ARG A 365 7.00 -13.39 9.35
N ALA A 366 6.49 -13.56 8.15
CA ALA A 366 7.15 -13.07 6.95
C ALA A 366 7.16 -11.54 6.91
N ASN A 367 8.27 -10.99 6.45
CA ASN A 367 8.39 -9.58 6.06
C ASN A 367 8.82 -9.43 4.59
N ALA A 368 9.03 -10.55 3.90
CA ALA A 368 9.28 -10.57 2.49
C ALA A 368 8.66 -11.82 1.86
N ARG A 369 8.61 -11.84 0.53
CA ARG A 369 8.28 -13.03 -0.24
C ARG A 369 9.20 -13.15 -1.46
N LEU A 370 9.58 -14.38 -1.75
CA LEU A 370 10.23 -14.73 -3.01
C LEU A 370 9.17 -15.30 -3.96
N ARG A 371 9.19 -14.83 -5.21
CA ARG A 371 8.41 -15.45 -6.28
C ARG A 371 9.34 -16.30 -7.13
N VAL A 372 9.24 -17.62 -6.99
CA VAL A 372 9.90 -18.58 -7.86
C VAL A 372 9.07 -18.71 -9.14
N PRO A 373 9.60 -18.39 -10.33
CA PRO A 373 8.85 -18.48 -11.56
C PRO A 373 8.64 -19.94 -12.00
N GLU A 374 7.73 -20.16 -12.95
CA GLU A 374 7.67 -21.44 -13.66
C GLU A 374 9.03 -21.81 -14.28
N ALA A 375 9.23 -23.10 -14.54
CA ALA A 375 10.47 -23.73 -15.01
C ALA A 375 11.67 -23.69 -14.05
N VAL A 376 11.59 -22.98 -12.91
CA VAL A 376 12.65 -22.98 -11.89
C VAL A 376 12.35 -24.03 -10.81
N ALA A 377 13.29 -24.94 -10.59
CA ALA A 377 13.17 -26.02 -9.61
C ALA A 377 13.50 -25.57 -8.17
N GLY A 378 14.00 -24.35 -7.99
CA GLY A 378 14.43 -23.84 -6.70
C GLY A 378 15.71 -23.02 -6.76
N TYR A 379 16.21 -22.68 -5.57
CA TYR A 379 17.45 -21.95 -5.34
C TYR A 379 18.25 -22.64 -4.23
N ALA A 380 19.58 -22.66 -4.37
CA ALA A 380 20.48 -23.25 -3.39
C ALA A 380 20.69 -22.31 -2.19
N PRO A 381 21.14 -22.83 -1.04
CA PRO A 381 21.65 -21.98 0.03
C PRO A 381 22.77 -21.05 -0.49
N SER A 382 22.80 -19.81 -0.02
CA SER A 382 23.72 -18.74 -0.42
C SER A 382 23.49 -18.13 -1.81
N ASP A 383 22.49 -18.59 -2.58
CA ASP A 383 22.10 -17.89 -3.82
C ASP A 383 21.58 -16.47 -3.49
N ASP A 384 21.92 -15.51 -4.35
CA ASP A 384 21.40 -14.14 -4.27
C ASP A 384 20.14 -14.03 -5.13
N VAL A 385 19.01 -13.72 -4.52
CA VAL A 385 17.68 -13.65 -5.16
C VAL A 385 17.00 -12.31 -4.94
N GLU A 386 16.15 -11.90 -5.87
CA GLU A 386 15.29 -10.71 -5.71
C GLU A 386 14.00 -11.09 -4.98
N VAL A 387 13.65 -10.34 -3.93
CA VAL A 387 12.46 -10.58 -3.10
C VAL A 387 11.64 -9.29 -2.99
N GLU A 388 10.34 -9.45 -2.79
CA GLU A 388 9.42 -8.36 -2.52
C GLU A 388 9.27 -8.20 -1.00
N LEU A 389 9.56 -7.01 -0.48
CA LEU A 389 9.30 -6.65 0.92
C LEU A 389 7.81 -6.42 1.13
N LEU A 390 7.29 -6.90 2.27
CA LEU A 390 5.89 -6.75 2.67
C LEU A 390 5.66 -5.53 3.57
N ASP A 391 6.75 -4.95 4.05
CA ASP A 391 6.81 -3.81 4.96
C ASP A 391 7.79 -2.73 4.43
N ASP A 392 8.30 -1.91 5.34
CA ASP A 392 9.20 -0.79 5.04
C ASP A 392 10.52 -1.26 4.36
N PRO A 393 11.02 -0.54 3.33
CA PRO A 393 12.32 -0.83 2.70
C PRO A 393 13.50 -0.99 3.66
N ASP A 394 13.50 -0.25 4.76
CA ASP A 394 14.52 -0.25 5.80
C ASP A 394 14.18 -1.20 6.96
N GLY A 395 12.98 -1.81 6.96
CA GLY A 395 12.53 -2.79 7.95
C GLY A 395 13.54 -3.94 8.22
N PRO A 396 14.22 -4.50 7.19
CA PRO A 396 15.27 -5.49 7.38
C PRO A 396 16.46 -5.03 8.26
N ASP A 397 16.76 -3.73 8.33
CA ASP A 397 17.83 -3.21 9.20
C ASP A 397 17.53 -3.42 10.68
N MET A 398 16.26 -3.23 11.04
CA MET A 398 15.77 -3.38 12.40
C MET A 398 15.27 -4.80 12.71
N THR A 399 15.50 -5.75 11.79
CA THR A 399 15.06 -7.14 11.96
C THR A 399 16.20 -8.03 12.49
N VAL A 400 15.91 -8.76 13.57
CA VAL A 400 16.74 -9.81 14.16
C VAL A 400 16.17 -11.17 13.76
N LEU A 401 16.90 -11.86 12.88
CA LEU A 401 16.62 -13.24 12.48
C LEU A 401 17.01 -14.23 13.59
N VAL A 402 16.01 -14.94 14.12
CA VAL A 402 16.18 -16.00 15.11
C VAL A 402 15.71 -17.32 14.52
N VAL A 403 16.53 -18.36 14.61
CA VAL A 403 16.25 -19.67 13.97
C VAL A 403 16.31 -20.81 14.95
N GLY A 404 15.75 -21.98 14.62
CA GLY A 404 15.89 -23.21 15.41
C GLY A 404 14.58 -23.70 16.02
N ALA A 405 14.68 -24.45 17.12
CA ALA A 405 13.56 -25.15 17.75
C ALA A 405 12.71 -24.22 18.64
N VAL A 406 12.30 -23.09 18.09
CA VAL A 406 11.46 -22.10 18.77
C VAL A 406 10.33 -21.67 17.85
N GLU A 407 9.12 -21.73 18.38
CA GLU A 407 7.94 -21.26 17.65
C GLU A 407 7.69 -19.78 17.92
N GLU A 408 7.97 -19.27 19.11
CA GLU A 408 7.66 -17.87 19.42
C GLU A 408 8.65 -17.30 20.42
N ILE A 409 8.95 -16.02 20.24
CA ILE A 409 9.78 -15.24 21.14
C ILE A 409 9.03 -13.94 21.36
N ASP A 410 8.43 -13.80 22.53
CA ASP A 410 7.77 -12.57 22.95
C ASP A 410 8.82 -11.62 23.54
N LEU A 411 8.90 -10.40 23.00
CA LEU A 411 9.75 -9.33 23.51
C LEU A 411 8.89 -8.19 24.03
N PRO A 412 9.01 -7.79 25.29
CA PRO A 412 8.34 -6.59 25.79
C PRO A 412 8.99 -5.32 25.21
N GLY A 413 8.19 -4.46 24.55
CA GLY A 413 8.56 -3.06 24.25
C GLY A 413 8.93 -2.73 22.79
N THR A 414 9.49 -1.54 22.58
CA THR A 414 9.82 -0.91 21.27
C THR A 414 11.14 -1.37 20.67
N GLY A 415 11.49 -2.64 20.87
CA GLY A 415 12.75 -3.23 20.41
C GLY A 415 12.79 -3.52 18.90
N PRO A 416 13.90 -4.11 18.40
CA PRO A 416 13.97 -4.57 17.02
C PRO A 416 12.92 -5.64 16.73
N ARG A 417 12.48 -5.74 15.47
CA ARG A 417 11.56 -6.79 15.03
C ARG A 417 12.24 -8.15 15.15
N ILE A 418 11.62 -9.09 15.86
CA ILE A 418 12.09 -10.49 15.90
C ILE A 418 11.40 -11.29 14.81
N ALA A 419 12.20 -11.84 13.91
CA ALA A 419 11.75 -12.77 12.89
C ALA A 419 12.18 -14.17 13.26
N VAL A 420 11.25 -14.94 13.83
CA VAL A 420 11.45 -16.35 14.17
C VAL A 420 11.28 -17.23 12.93
N VAL A 421 12.24 -18.12 12.68
CA VAL A 421 12.20 -19.08 11.59
C VAL A 421 12.45 -20.49 12.16
N PRO A 422 11.37 -21.28 12.38
CA PRO A 422 11.53 -22.65 12.84
C PRO A 422 12.29 -23.48 11.81
N CYS A 423 13.30 -24.20 12.25
CA CYS A 423 14.11 -25.08 11.42
C CYS A 423 14.69 -26.22 12.27
N SER A 424 15.27 -27.23 11.63
CA SER A 424 15.94 -28.31 12.37
C SER A 424 17.18 -27.81 13.12
N GLN A 425 17.66 -28.57 14.10
CA GLN A 425 18.93 -28.29 14.79
C GLN A 425 20.11 -28.16 13.80
N ASP A 426 20.15 -29.02 12.78
CA ASP A 426 21.20 -29.01 11.76
C ASP A 426 21.12 -27.80 10.84
N GLU A 427 19.91 -27.40 10.42
CA GLU A 427 19.70 -26.16 9.67
C GLU A 427 20.12 -24.93 10.49
N ALA A 428 19.76 -24.90 11.79
CA ALA A 428 20.11 -23.81 12.69
C ALA A 428 21.64 -23.68 12.85
N ARG A 429 22.34 -24.80 13.03
CA ARG A 429 23.82 -24.84 13.10
C ARG A 429 24.47 -24.37 11.80
N ALA A 430 23.99 -24.86 10.66
CA ALA A 430 24.51 -24.46 9.35
C ALA A 430 24.28 -22.96 9.04
N LEU A 431 23.21 -22.36 9.59
CA LEU A 431 22.95 -20.92 9.49
C LEU A 431 23.90 -20.11 10.38
N LEU A 432 24.18 -20.57 11.60
CA LEU A 432 25.16 -19.94 12.49
C LEU A 432 26.57 -19.96 11.88
N ASP A 433 27.01 -21.11 11.36
CA ASP A 433 28.35 -21.30 10.79
C ASP A 433 28.62 -20.34 9.63
N ARG A 434 27.58 -20.05 8.83
CA ARG A 434 27.65 -19.12 7.68
C ARG A 434 27.37 -17.67 8.06
N SER A 435 27.09 -17.37 9.32
CA SER A 435 26.61 -16.05 9.76
C SER A 435 25.37 -15.59 8.98
N SER A 436 24.43 -16.51 8.75
CA SER A 436 23.17 -16.30 8.03
C SER A 436 21.98 -16.09 8.98
N CYS A 437 22.20 -15.99 10.28
CA CYS A 437 21.22 -15.59 11.29
C CYS A 437 21.92 -14.82 12.41
N HIS A 438 21.15 -14.12 13.25
CA HIS A 438 21.70 -13.43 14.42
C HIS A 438 21.78 -14.36 15.62
N LEU A 439 20.70 -15.12 15.83
CA LEU A 439 20.53 -16.02 16.96
C LEU A 439 19.99 -17.36 16.48
N ALA A 440 20.43 -18.44 17.12
CA ALA A 440 19.80 -19.74 17.02
C ALA A 440 19.36 -20.23 18.40
N VAL A 441 18.22 -20.91 18.44
CA VAL A 441 17.68 -21.55 19.62
C VAL A 441 17.85 -23.06 19.47
N LEU A 442 18.68 -23.63 20.34
CA LEU A 442 19.08 -25.05 20.32
C LEU A 442 18.48 -25.78 21.53
N GLU A 443 18.14 -27.06 21.33
CA GLU A 443 17.61 -27.96 22.36
C GLU A 443 18.76 -28.79 22.92
N GLY A 444 18.84 -28.87 24.25
CA GLY A 444 19.90 -29.58 24.95
C GLY A 444 21.22 -28.79 25.02
N ALA A 445 22.05 -29.11 26.02
CA ALA A 445 23.35 -28.47 26.17
C ALA A 445 24.19 -28.74 24.90
N PRO A 446 24.74 -27.70 24.24
CA PRO A 446 25.66 -27.92 23.14
C PRO A 446 26.84 -28.77 23.62
N CYS A 447 27.33 -29.68 22.78
CA CYS A 447 28.56 -30.41 23.08
C CYS A 447 29.67 -29.42 23.45
N ALA A 448 30.59 -29.83 24.34
CA ALA A 448 31.67 -29.00 24.89
C ALA A 448 32.28 -28.05 23.84
N PRO A 449 32.64 -26.81 24.21
CA PRO A 449 33.07 -25.77 23.26
C PRO A 449 34.16 -26.30 22.33
N CYS A 450 33.81 -26.49 21.05
CA CYS A 450 34.76 -26.85 20.02
C CYS A 450 35.64 -25.62 19.74
N PRO A 451 36.97 -25.77 19.57
CA PRO A 451 37.86 -24.65 19.23
C PRO A 451 37.45 -23.87 17.96
N SER A 452 36.61 -24.45 17.09
CA SER A 452 36.03 -23.82 15.90
C SER A 452 34.71 -23.07 16.16
N TRP A 453 34.17 -23.11 17.37
CA TRP A 453 32.85 -22.57 17.76
C TRP A 453 32.92 -21.66 18.99
N PRO A 454 33.31 -20.38 18.82
CA PRO A 454 33.24 -19.41 19.90
C PRO A 454 31.80 -18.88 20.07
N LEU A 455 30.76 -19.71 20.16
CA LEU A 455 29.40 -19.19 20.33
C LEU A 455 29.21 -18.69 21.78
N ARG A 456 28.57 -17.53 21.93
CA ARG A 456 28.08 -17.08 23.25
C ARG A 456 26.76 -17.77 23.51
N LEU A 457 26.68 -18.43 24.67
CA LEU A 457 25.61 -19.35 25.02
C LEU A 457 25.02 -18.91 26.36
N GLU A 458 23.74 -18.58 26.36
CA GLU A 458 22.98 -18.34 27.60
C GLU A 458 21.74 -19.23 27.60
N SER A 459 21.50 -19.90 28.73
CA SER A 459 20.38 -20.82 28.91
C SER A 459 19.24 -20.15 29.67
N ARG A 460 18.00 -20.36 29.22
CA ARG A 460 16.79 -20.08 30.01
C ARG A 460 16.00 -21.39 30.16
N GLY A 461 16.23 -22.10 31.26
CA GLY A 461 15.77 -23.48 31.41
C GLY A 461 16.54 -24.42 30.47
N ASP A 462 15.83 -25.28 29.73
CA ASP A 462 16.42 -26.26 28.80
C ASP A 462 16.74 -25.68 27.40
N VAL A 463 16.49 -24.39 27.19
CA VAL A 463 16.62 -23.69 25.91
C VAL A 463 17.90 -22.88 25.87
N TRP A 464 18.73 -23.08 24.84
CA TRP A 464 20.01 -22.41 24.66
C TRP A 464 19.97 -21.41 23.50
N PHE A 465 20.36 -20.16 23.77
CA PHE A 465 20.53 -19.13 22.75
C PHE A 465 21.98 -19.07 22.32
N ALA A 466 22.23 -19.25 21.02
CA ALA A 466 23.56 -19.24 20.41
C ALA A 466 23.69 -18.10 19.41
N ALA A 467 24.80 -17.35 19.48
CA ALA A 467 25.08 -16.24 18.58
C ALA A 467 26.57 -16.22 18.15
N PRO A 468 26.89 -15.88 16.88
CA PRO A 468 28.27 -15.66 16.47
C PRO A 468 28.88 -14.46 17.24
N PRO A 469 30.14 -14.52 17.75
CA PRO A 469 30.73 -13.44 18.56
C PRO A 469 30.65 -12.05 17.97
N ARG A 470 30.82 -11.97 16.64
CA ARG A 470 30.82 -10.71 15.91
C ARG A 470 29.43 -10.06 15.93
N LEU A 471 28.37 -10.86 15.96
CA LEU A 471 26.99 -10.40 15.92
C LEU A 471 26.42 -10.08 17.31
N VAL A 472 26.99 -10.62 18.39
CA VAL A 472 26.59 -10.23 19.77
C VAL A 472 26.82 -8.74 20.04
N ARG A 473 27.78 -8.11 19.34
CA ARG A 473 28.04 -6.68 19.46
C ARG A 473 27.07 -5.82 18.65
N ASP A 474 26.27 -6.41 17.77
CA ASP A 474 25.27 -5.68 17.00
C ASP A 474 24.23 -5.04 17.95
N PRO A 475 23.99 -3.72 17.89
CA PRO A 475 23.05 -3.03 18.77
C PRO A 475 21.67 -3.68 18.85
N LYS A 476 21.10 -4.13 17.72
CA LYS A 476 19.78 -4.79 17.72
C LYS A 476 19.82 -6.16 18.38
N VAL A 477 20.90 -6.90 18.23
CA VAL A 477 21.05 -8.19 18.90
C VAL A 477 21.16 -7.97 20.41
N ARG A 478 21.93 -6.98 20.85
CA ARG A 478 22.00 -6.63 22.29
C ARG A 478 20.65 -6.19 22.85
N ALA A 479 19.90 -5.37 22.10
CA ALA A 479 18.56 -4.95 22.49
C ALA A 479 17.61 -6.16 22.62
N ALA A 480 17.64 -7.08 21.64
CA ALA A 480 16.85 -8.31 21.68
C ALA A 480 17.21 -9.21 22.86
N LEU A 481 18.51 -9.43 23.11
CA LEU A 481 18.97 -10.23 24.24
C LEU A 481 18.61 -9.58 25.58
N SER A 482 18.81 -8.27 25.72
CA SER A 482 18.42 -7.53 26.92
C SER A 482 16.91 -7.63 27.19
N ALA A 483 16.08 -7.55 26.14
CA ALA A 483 14.63 -7.72 26.26
C ALA A 483 14.23 -9.15 26.69
N LEU A 484 15.06 -10.14 26.36
CA LEU A 484 14.92 -11.52 26.84
C LEU A 484 15.44 -11.75 28.26
N GLY A 485 16.00 -10.72 28.91
CA GLY A 485 16.68 -10.83 30.21
C GLY A 485 18.06 -11.50 30.13
N ILE A 486 18.60 -11.65 28.92
CA ILE A 486 19.89 -12.28 28.63
C ILE A 486 20.96 -11.18 28.74
N THR A 487 21.69 -11.19 29.86
CA THR A 487 22.65 -10.12 30.21
C THR A 487 24.11 -10.54 30.07
N ARG A 488 24.37 -11.84 29.87
CA ARG A 488 25.71 -12.43 29.74
C ARG A 488 25.79 -13.31 28.50
N CYS A 489 25.67 -12.70 27.33
CA CYS A 489 26.30 -13.26 26.14
C CYS A 489 27.79 -12.96 26.21
#